data_AF-W5TMJ8-F1
#
_entry.id   AF-W5TMJ8-F1
#
_cell.length_a   1.000
_cell.length_b   1.000
_cell.length_c   1.000
_cell.angle_alpha   90.00
_cell.angle_beta   90.00
_cell.angle_gamma   90.00
#
_symmetry.space_group_name_H-M   'P 1'
#
loop_
_entity.id
_entity.type
_entity.pdbx_description
1 polymer ?
#
loop_
_entity_poly.entity_id
_entity_poly.type
_entity_poly.pdbx_seq_one_letter_code
_entity_poly.pdbx_strand_id
1 'polypeptide(L)'
;MQHLCEVYERSATETAALKNLAQQAAVKNWYQEYSAVLPGNFDNYVELESAVKHLVSYQELVPGLLQTEAYARTMIHNYIPDDPDNALQQRVAVRMKRQLIIKRKAEPVTLDVVVHEAALRRVVGGPKIMSAQLRHMADVSTQQNVQLRVLPFAAGMPMGLVPGPFVIMDFGSTSSGRPIEPTVVYVESVVTTAITSRTKPT
;
A
#
# COMPACT_ATOMS: atom_id res chain seq x y z
N MET A 1 10.10 28.29 3.69
CA MET A 1 10.26 28.10 5.14
C MET A 1 10.90 29.29 5.84
N GLN A 2 12.00 29.86 5.33
CA GLN A 2 12.61 31.08 5.90
C GLN A 2 11.63 32.26 5.95
N HIS A 3 10.87 32.46 4.87
CA HIS A 3 9.80 33.47 4.80
C HIS A 3 8.64 33.19 5.78
N LEU A 4 8.36 31.92 6.09
CA LEU A 4 7.34 31.55 7.07
C LEU A 4 7.82 31.88 8.50
N CYS A 5 9.07 31.56 8.82
CA CYS A 5 9.66 31.86 10.12
C CYS A 5 9.83 33.38 10.36
N GLU A 6 10.09 34.16 9.31
CA GLU A 6 10.09 35.62 9.34
C GLU A 6 8.68 36.19 9.62
N VAL A 7 7.64 35.66 8.96
CA VAL A 7 6.24 36.04 9.21
C VAL A 7 5.78 35.69 10.63
N TYR A 8 6.31 34.62 11.23
CA TYR A 8 6.01 34.20 12.61
C TYR A 8 6.99 34.73 13.67
N GLU A 9 7.81 35.73 13.32
CA GLU A 9 8.76 36.42 14.22
C GLU A 9 9.65 35.48 15.05
N ARG A 10 10.09 34.36 14.45
CA ARG A 10 10.92 33.37 15.15
C ARG A 10 12.37 33.82 15.25
N SER A 11 13.02 33.51 16.36
CA SER A 11 14.44 33.84 16.55
C SER A 11 15.33 33.11 15.52
N ALA A 12 16.54 33.63 15.28
CA ALA A 12 17.48 33.03 14.34
C ALA A 12 17.85 31.58 14.72
N THR A 13 17.90 31.28 16.02
CA THR A 13 18.15 29.95 16.57
C THR A 13 16.96 29.01 16.39
N GLU A 14 15.72 29.46 16.62
CA GLU A 14 14.51 28.67 16.33
C GLU A 14 14.32 28.42 14.82
N THR A 15 14.63 29.43 13.99
CA THR A 15 14.57 29.30 12.53
C THR A 15 15.60 28.30 12.02
N ALA A 16 16.81 28.29 12.59
CA ALA A 16 17.84 27.30 12.28
C ALA A 16 17.46 25.89 12.75
N ALA A 17 16.82 25.77 13.93
CA ALA A 17 16.31 24.51 14.44
C ALA A 17 15.17 23.96 13.57
N LEU A 18 14.19 24.79 13.20
CA LEU A 18 13.10 24.44 12.28
C LEU A 18 13.60 24.12 10.87
N LYS A 19 14.62 24.84 10.37
CA LYS A 19 15.32 24.50 9.13
C LYS A 19 15.97 23.13 9.20
N ASN A 20 16.71 22.84 10.26
CA ASN A 20 17.29 21.51 10.45
C ASN A 20 16.21 20.45 10.57
N LEU A 21 15.13 20.71 11.32
CA LEU A 21 14.02 19.77 11.48
C LEU A 21 13.34 19.49 10.15
N ALA A 22 13.07 20.51 9.34
CA ALA A 22 12.46 20.28 8.03
C ALA A 22 13.45 19.82 6.97
N GLN A 23 14.77 20.01 7.12
CA GLN A 23 15.78 19.36 6.28
C GLN A 23 15.92 17.88 6.65
N GLN A 24 15.79 17.54 7.93
CA GLN A 24 15.70 16.16 8.43
C GLN A 24 14.35 15.51 8.10
N ALA A 25 13.26 16.27 8.02
CA ALA A 25 11.98 15.81 7.51
C ALA A 25 11.97 15.76 5.97
N ALA A 26 12.71 16.64 5.30
CA ALA A 26 12.98 16.62 3.87
C ALA A 26 14.13 15.67 3.53
N VAL A 27 14.20 14.52 4.21
CA VAL A 27 14.83 13.33 3.63
C VAL A 27 14.03 13.04 2.37
N LYS A 28 14.51 13.58 1.24
CA LYS A 28 13.98 13.52 -0.12
C LYS A 28 12.91 12.44 -0.23
N ASN A 29 11.64 12.85 -0.14
CA ASN A 29 10.49 11.94 -0.13
C ASN A 29 10.53 11.09 -1.40
N TRP A 30 11.11 9.90 -1.26
CA TRP A 30 11.57 9.11 -2.39
C TRP A 30 10.45 8.71 -3.34
N TYR A 31 9.21 8.78 -2.86
CA TYR A 31 7.97 8.47 -3.56
C TYR A 31 7.45 9.64 -4.41
N GLN A 32 7.93 10.87 -4.19
CA GLN A 32 7.56 12.03 -5.02
C GLN A 32 8.01 11.88 -6.48
N GLU A 33 9.11 11.15 -6.72
CA GLU A 33 9.59 10.77 -8.06
C GLU A 33 8.58 9.86 -8.80
N TYR A 34 7.61 9.29 -8.09
CA TYR A 34 6.62 8.36 -8.61
C TYR A 34 5.17 8.88 -8.50
N SER A 35 4.96 10.15 -8.15
CA SER A 35 3.63 10.74 -7.94
C SER A 35 2.69 10.54 -9.14
N ALA A 36 3.22 10.61 -10.36
CA ALA A 36 2.47 10.39 -11.61
C ALA A 36 1.82 9.00 -11.73
N VAL A 37 2.35 7.98 -11.04
CA VAL A 37 1.83 6.60 -11.08
C VAL A 37 1.17 6.16 -9.77
N LEU A 38 0.98 7.07 -8.82
CA LEU A 38 0.28 6.76 -7.58
C LEU A 38 -1.21 7.11 -7.71
N PRO A 39 -2.13 6.19 -7.36
CA PRO A 39 -3.56 6.45 -7.48
C PRO A 39 -4.05 7.41 -6.38
N GLY A 40 -4.69 8.52 -6.76
CA GLY A 40 -5.26 9.49 -5.80
C GLY A 40 -4.24 10.00 -4.78
N ASN A 41 -4.63 10.07 -3.51
CA ASN A 41 -3.79 10.56 -2.40
C ASN A 41 -2.90 9.46 -1.78
N PHE A 42 -2.45 8.49 -2.57
CA PHE A 42 -1.67 7.36 -2.05
C PHE A 42 -0.25 7.78 -1.61
N ASP A 43 0.27 8.87 -2.15
CA ASP A 43 1.50 9.52 -1.69
C ASP A 43 1.44 9.93 -0.20
N ASN A 44 0.33 10.51 0.25
CA ASN A 44 0.11 10.86 1.66
C ASN A 44 0.14 9.61 2.56
N TYR A 45 -0.42 8.50 2.08
CA TYR A 45 -0.36 7.23 2.81
C TYR A 45 1.08 6.71 2.90
N VAL A 46 1.85 6.76 1.81
CA VAL A 46 3.25 6.32 1.81
C VAL A 46 4.10 7.18 2.74
N GLU A 47 3.82 8.48 2.83
CA GLU A 47 4.46 9.38 3.79
C GLU A 47 4.23 8.91 5.23
N LEU A 48 2.97 8.73 5.61
CA LEU A 48 2.59 8.23 6.94
C LEU A 48 3.21 6.86 7.21
N GLU A 49 3.09 5.93 6.27
CA GLU A 49 3.65 4.57 6.35
C GLU A 49 5.18 4.61 6.56
N SER A 50 5.88 5.56 5.96
CA SER A 50 7.33 5.70 6.14
C SER A 50 7.72 6.22 7.53
N ALA A 51 6.84 6.99 8.18
CA ALA A 51 7.10 7.63 9.47
C ALA A 51 6.60 6.82 10.68
N VAL A 52 5.74 5.81 10.48
CA VAL A 52 5.22 5.01 11.60
C VAL A 52 6.32 4.15 12.24
N LYS A 53 6.18 3.96 13.56
CA LYS A 53 7.00 3.04 14.36
C LYS A 53 6.33 1.67 14.52
N HIS A 54 5.00 1.63 14.47
CA HIS A 54 4.19 0.44 14.62
C HIS A 54 3.03 0.46 13.63
N LEU A 55 2.85 -0.64 12.89
CA LEU A 55 1.81 -0.80 11.88
C LEU A 55 1.04 -2.08 12.17
N VAL A 56 -0.27 -1.94 12.37
CA VAL A 56 -1.19 -3.07 12.52
C VAL A 56 -2.08 -3.13 11.29
N SER A 57 -2.23 -4.30 10.67
CA SER A 57 -3.13 -4.45 9.52
C SER A 57 -3.83 -5.81 9.47
N TYR A 58 -5.04 -5.79 8.89
CA TYR A 58 -5.79 -6.96 8.46
C TYR A 58 -5.92 -6.95 6.94
N GLN A 59 -5.70 -8.07 6.25
CA GLN A 59 -5.82 -8.17 4.79
C GLN A 59 -6.34 -9.54 4.31
N GLU A 60 -7.22 -9.51 3.30
CA GLU A 60 -7.76 -10.70 2.59
C GLU A 60 -6.87 -11.18 1.43
N LEU A 61 -5.91 -10.34 1.04
CA LEU A 61 -4.86 -10.63 0.07
C LEU A 61 -3.50 -10.41 0.72
N VAL A 62 -2.44 -10.91 0.09
CA VAL A 62 -1.07 -10.67 0.59
C VAL A 62 -0.81 -9.15 0.68
N PRO A 63 -0.49 -8.60 1.87
CA PRO A 63 -0.25 -7.17 2.06
C PRO A 63 0.91 -6.70 1.18
N GLY A 64 0.81 -5.50 0.61
CA GLY A 64 1.85 -4.94 -0.27
C GLY A 64 3.25 -4.87 0.36
N LEU A 65 3.33 -4.77 1.69
CA LEU A 65 4.57 -4.78 2.45
C LEU A 65 5.26 -6.16 2.51
N LEU A 66 4.54 -7.23 2.19
CA LEU A 66 5.00 -8.63 2.23
C LEU A 66 5.01 -9.28 0.84
N GLN A 67 4.85 -8.53 -0.24
CA GLN A 67 4.78 -9.07 -1.61
C GLN A 67 6.17 -9.24 -2.23
N THR A 68 6.37 -10.32 -2.97
CA THR A 68 7.48 -10.46 -3.92
C THR A 68 7.22 -9.58 -5.15
N GLU A 69 8.29 -9.21 -5.87
CA GLU A 69 8.16 -8.40 -7.08
C GLU A 69 7.24 -9.06 -8.12
N ALA A 70 7.41 -10.38 -8.35
CA ALA A 70 6.59 -11.12 -9.30
C ALA A 70 5.11 -11.12 -8.92
N TYR A 71 4.78 -11.33 -7.64
CA TYR A 71 3.40 -11.25 -7.15
C TYR A 71 2.83 -9.84 -7.31
N ALA A 72 3.59 -8.80 -6.91
CA ALA A 72 3.18 -7.41 -7.04
C ALA A 72 2.93 -7.02 -8.50
N ARG A 73 3.83 -7.42 -9.41
CA ARG A 73 3.69 -7.20 -10.86
C ARG A 73 2.42 -7.83 -11.41
N THR A 74 2.15 -9.09 -11.07
CA THR A 74 0.92 -9.76 -11.50
C THR A 74 -0.32 -9.06 -10.95
N MET A 75 -0.34 -8.69 -9.67
CA MET A 75 -1.47 -7.98 -9.07
C MET A 75 -1.73 -6.63 -9.74
N ILE A 76 -0.68 -5.84 -9.98
CA ILE A 76 -0.79 -4.51 -10.60
C ILE A 76 -1.27 -4.65 -12.05
N HIS A 77 -0.71 -5.58 -12.82
CA HIS A 77 -1.13 -5.83 -14.20
C HIS A 77 -2.59 -6.31 -14.26
N ASN A 78 -3.02 -7.19 -13.36
CA ASN A 78 -4.43 -7.63 -13.32
C ASN A 78 -5.40 -6.50 -12.93
N TYR A 79 -4.95 -5.53 -12.13
CA TYR A 79 -5.78 -4.40 -11.70
C TYR A 79 -5.84 -3.29 -12.75
N ILE A 80 -4.78 -3.13 -13.54
CA ILE A 80 -4.68 -2.15 -14.63
C ILE A 80 -4.08 -2.84 -15.86
N PRO A 81 -4.89 -3.60 -16.63
CA PRO A 81 -4.39 -4.40 -17.76
C PRO A 81 -3.69 -3.57 -18.84
N ASP A 82 -4.19 -2.35 -19.08
CA ASP A 82 -3.67 -1.43 -20.10
C ASP A 82 -2.63 -0.44 -19.55
N ASP A 83 -2.05 -0.69 -18.36
CA ASP A 83 -0.99 0.16 -17.80
C ASP A 83 0.25 0.08 -18.69
N PRO A 84 0.76 1.22 -19.20
CA PRO A 84 1.99 1.23 -19.98
C PRO A 84 3.14 0.54 -19.22
N ASP A 85 4.00 -0.21 -19.93
CA ASP A 85 5.06 -1.00 -19.30
C ASP A 85 5.96 -0.18 -18.35
N ASN A 86 6.26 1.07 -18.71
CA ASN A 86 7.02 1.98 -17.86
C ASN A 86 6.26 2.35 -16.57
N ALA A 87 4.96 2.58 -16.65
CA ALA A 87 4.11 2.86 -15.50
C ALA A 87 3.99 1.62 -14.59
N LEU A 88 3.79 0.43 -15.17
CA LEU A 88 3.78 -0.83 -14.43
C LEU A 88 5.10 -1.03 -13.66
N GLN A 89 6.24 -0.84 -14.33
CA GLN A 89 7.56 -0.93 -13.70
C GLN A 89 7.72 0.07 -12.54
N GLN A 90 7.30 1.32 -12.73
CA GLN A 90 7.34 2.33 -11.69
C GLN A 90 6.46 1.97 -10.49
N ARG A 91 5.23 1.49 -10.71
CA ARG A 91 4.33 1.05 -9.62
C ARG A 91 4.89 -0.14 -8.85
N VAL A 92 5.49 -1.11 -9.55
CA VAL A 92 6.20 -2.24 -8.92
C VAL A 92 7.37 -1.73 -8.09
N ALA A 93 8.18 -0.81 -8.64
CA ALA A 93 9.32 -0.24 -7.93
C ALA A 93 8.90 0.48 -6.64
N VAL A 94 7.83 1.29 -6.69
CA VAL A 94 7.25 1.91 -5.47
C VAL A 94 6.84 0.84 -4.47
N ARG A 95 6.13 -0.20 -4.92
CA ARG A 95 5.67 -1.29 -4.03
C ARG A 95 6.84 -1.97 -3.32
N MET A 96 7.93 -2.25 -4.03
CA MET A 96 9.13 -2.87 -3.45
C MET A 96 9.89 -1.91 -2.53
N LYS A 97 9.99 -0.64 -2.90
CA LYS A 97 10.70 0.38 -2.11
C LYS A 97 10.00 0.68 -0.77
N ARG A 98 8.66 0.59 -0.72
CA ARG A 98 7.89 0.68 0.54
C ARG A 98 8.31 -0.36 1.57
N GLN A 99 8.70 -1.56 1.16
CA GLN A 99 9.07 -2.65 2.07
C GLN A 99 10.36 -2.39 2.84
N LEU A 100 11.17 -1.41 2.41
CA LEU A 100 12.43 -1.07 3.07
C LEU A 100 12.24 -0.60 4.50
N ILE A 101 11.05 -0.10 4.88
CA ILE A 101 10.73 0.29 6.26
C ILE A 101 10.82 -0.88 7.25
N ILE A 102 10.64 -2.12 6.78
CA ILE A 102 10.77 -3.34 7.61
C ILE A 102 12.24 -3.64 7.89
N LYS A 103 13.12 -3.36 6.92
CA LYS A 103 14.54 -3.74 6.95
C LYS A 103 15.49 -2.57 7.24
N ARG A 104 14.97 -1.36 7.49
CA ARG A 104 15.81 -0.18 7.75
C ARG A 104 16.64 -0.38 9.02
N LYS A 105 17.90 0.04 8.99
CA LYS A 105 18.85 -0.17 10.09
C LYS A 105 18.48 0.60 11.36
N ALA A 106 17.99 1.83 11.19
CA ALA A 106 17.56 2.67 12.30
C ALA A 106 16.05 2.54 12.48
N GLU A 107 15.63 2.16 13.69
CA GLU A 107 14.22 2.08 14.10
C GLU A 107 13.30 1.35 13.09
N PRO A 108 13.58 0.08 12.72
CA PRO A 108 12.71 -0.66 11.80
C PRO A 108 11.27 -0.67 12.31
N VAL A 109 10.29 -0.60 11.40
CA VAL A 109 8.88 -0.60 11.80
C VAL A 109 8.55 -1.94 12.48
N THR A 110 7.80 -1.88 13.57
CA THR A 110 7.15 -3.08 14.13
C THR A 110 5.88 -3.34 13.34
N LEU A 111 5.75 -4.53 12.76
CA LEU A 111 4.68 -4.89 11.84
C LEU A 111 3.85 -6.04 12.41
N ASP A 112 2.59 -5.76 12.76
CA ASP A 112 1.61 -6.77 13.17
C ASP A 112 0.57 -6.96 12.07
N VAL A 113 0.65 -8.09 11.37
CA VAL A 113 -0.21 -8.40 10.25
C VAL A 113 -1.06 -9.62 10.58
N VAL A 114 -2.36 -9.48 10.37
CA VAL A 114 -3.29 -10.61 10.28
C VAL A 114 -3.69 -10.76 8.81
N VAL A 115 -3.32 -11.87 8.20
CA VAL A 115 -3.82 -12.24 6.86
C VAL A 115 -4.95 -13.23 7.01
N HIS A 116 -6.00 -13.09 6.22
CA HIS A 116 -7.00 -14.13 6.13
C HIS A 116 -6.46 -15.33 5.35
N GLU A 117 -6.90 -16.55 5.69
CA GLU A 117 -6.48 -17.79 5.04
C GLU A 117 -6.72 -17.77 3.51
N ALA A 118 -7.71 -17.01 3.04
CA ALA A 118 -7.95 -16.80 1.61
C ALA A 118 -6.71 -16.22 0.88
N ALA A 119 -5.92 -15.37 1.53
CA ALA A 119 -4.69 -14.81 0.97
C ALA A 119 -3.64 -15.89 0.67
N LEU A 120 -3.67 -17.01 1.40
CA LEU A 120 -2.74 -18.13 1.23
C LEU A 120 -3.21 -19.12 0.17
N ARG A 121 -4.53 -19.24 -0.01
CA ARG A 121 -5.15 -20.21 -0.93
C ARG A 121 -5.41 -19.64 -2.33
N ARG A 122 -5.59 -18.33 -2.47
CA ARG A 122 -5.86 -17.70 -3.77
C ARG A 122 -4.57 -17.60 -4.59
N VAL A 123 -4.49 -18.36 -5.67
CA VAL A 123 -3.33 -18.37 -6.56
C VAL A 123 -3.28 -17.08 -7.39
N VAL A 124 -2.15 -16.39 -7.32
CA VAL A 124 -1.84 -15.21 -8.14
C VAL A 124 -0.62 -15.51 -8.99
N GLY A 125 -0.72 -15.29 -10.30
CA GLY A 125 0.40 -15.49 -11.24
C GLY A 125 0.80 -16.95 -11.44
N GLY A 126 -0.05 -17.89 -11.00
CA GLY A 126 0.17 -19.33 -11.09
C GLY A 126 0.98 -19.92 -9.93
N PRO A 127 1.12 -21.26 -9.88
CA PRO A 127 1.68 -21.96 -8.73
C PRO A 127 3.13 -21.57 -8.39
N LYS A 128 3.95 -21.26 -9.40
CA LYS A 128 5.36 -20.88 -9.20
C LYS A 128 5.49 -19.54 -8.47
N ILE A 129 4.75 -18.53 -8.92
CA ILE A 129 4.74 -17.20 -8.29
C ILE A 129 4.17 -17.29 -6.89
N MET A 130 3.05 -17.99 -6.72
CA MET A 130 2.41 -18.16 -5.42
C MET A 130 3.29 -18.94 -4.43
N SER A 131 3.97 -20.00 -4.86
CA SER A 131 4.89 -20.75 -3.99
C SER A 131 6.05 -19.88 -3.50
N ALA A 132 6.65 -19.07 -4.40
CA ALA A 132 7.69 -18.13 -4.02
C ALA A 132 7.17 -17.06 -3.04
N GLN A 133 5.95 -16.57 -3.27
CA GLN A 133 5.28 -15.62 -2.39
C GLN A 133 5.06 -16.17 -0.97
N LEU A 134 4.58 -17.41 -0.85
CA LEU A 134 4.34 -18.04 0.45
C LEU A 134 5.64 -18.29 1.22
N ARG A 135 6.70 -18.76 0.54
CA ARG A 135 8.03 -18.89 1.15
C ARG A 135 8.56 -17.55 1.64
N HIS A 136 8.44 -16.50 0.83
CA HIS A 136 8.85 -15.17 1.23
C HIS A 136 8.11 -14.67 2.47
N MET A 137 6.80 -14.90 2.59
CA MET A 137 6.04 -14.55 3.80
C MET A 137 6.52 -15.33 5.03
N ALA A 138 6.81 -16.63 4.87
CA ALA A 138 7.37 -17.45 5.93
C ALA A 138 8.73 -16.90 6.38
N ASP A 139 9.63 -16.56 5.44
CA ASP A 139 10.95 -15.99 5.74
C ASP A 139 10.84 -14.63 6.44
N VAL A 140 9.95 -13.75 5.97
CA VAL A 140 9.76 -12.42 6.58
C VAL A 140 9.18 -12.54 7.99
N SER A 141 8.34 -13.55 8.25
CA SER A 141 7.76 -13.79 9.57
C SER A 141 8.78 -14.19 10.64
N THR A 142 10.02 -14.55 10.26
CA THR A 142 11.09 -14.86 11.22
C THR A 142 11.85 -13.62 11.70
N GLN A 143 11.54 -12.42 11.17
CA GLN A 143 12.16 -11.17 11.62
C GLN A 143 11.60 -10.74 12.97
N GLN A 144 12.47 -10.22 13.85
CA GLN A 144 12.09 -9.86 15.23
C GLN A 144 11.02 -8.76 15.31
N ASN A 145 10.92 -7.92 14.29
CA ASN A 145 9.99 -6.81 14.19
C ASN A 145 8.72 -7.14 13.38
N VAL A 146 8.48 -8.41 13.05
CA VAL A 146 7.30 -8.83 12.27
C VAL A 146 6.53 -9.93 13.00
N GLN A 147 5.25 -9.69 13.27
CA GLN A 147 4.29 -10.75 13.60
C GLN A 147 3.32 -10.96 12.44
N LEU A 148 3.35 -12.15 11.85
CA LEU A 148 2.40 -12.58 10.83
C LEU A 148 1.48 -13.66 11.41
N ARG A 149 0.18 -13.39 11.44
CA ARG A 149 -0.85 -14.32 11.92
C ARG A 149 -1.84 -14.61 10.80
N VAL A 150 -2.42 -15.82 10.84
CA VAL A 150 -3.43 -16.25 9.87
C VAL A 150 -4.79 -16.32 10.57
N LEU A 151 -5.79 -15.67 9.99
CA LEU A 151 -7.18 -15.82 10.38
C LEU A 151 -7.82 -16.92 9.53
N PRO A 152 -8.18 -18.08 10.10
CA PRO A 152 -8.78 -19.18 9.35
C PRO A 152 -10.26 -18.90 9.02
N PHE A 153 -10.79 -19.55 7.98
CA PHE A 153 -12.21 -19.46 7.64
C PHE A 153 -13.14 -19.84 8.82
N ALA A 154 -12.70 -20.79 9.65
CA ALA A 154 -13.46 -21.26 10.81
C ALA A 154 -13.63 -20.20 11.93
N ALA A 155 -12.84 -19.12 11.90
CA ALA A 155 -12.98 -18.01 12.85
C ALA A 155 -14.20 -17.12 12.56
N GLY A 156 -14.89 -17.35 11.44
CA GLY A 156 -15.99 -16.51 10.98
C GLY A 156 -15.50 -15.17 10.42
N MET A 157 -16.43 -14.28 10.14
CA MET A 157 -16.09 -12.97 9.58
C MET A 157 -15.54 -12.05 10.67
N PRO A 158 -14.30 -11.53 10.54
CA PRO A 158 -13.80 -10.54 11.48
C PRO A 158 -14.69 -9.29 11.37
N MET A 159 -15.16 -8.80 12.52
CA MET A 159 -16.00 -7.61 12.60
C MET A 159 -15.25 -6.41 11.98
N GLY A 160 -15.66 -5.99 10.79
CA GLY A 160 -15.02 -4.94 9.99
C GLY A 160 -15.69 -4.76 8.63
N LEU A 161 -15.27 -3.72 7.88
CA LEU A 161 -15.73 -3.48 6.52
C LEU A 161 -15.17 -4.56 5.59
N VAL A 162 -16.05 -5.42 5.10
CA VAL A 162 -15.75 -6.34 3.99
C VAL A 162 -15.36 -5.49 2.78
N PRO A 163 -14.29 -5.80 2.02
CA PRO A 163 -14.16 -5.22 0.69
C PRO A 163 -15.47 -5.50 -0.06
N GLY A 164 -16.17 -4.43 -0.43
CA GLY A 164 -17.54 -4.56 -0.90
C GLY A 164 -17.62 -5.32 -2.23
N PRO A 165 -18.77 -5.93 -2.53
CA PRO A 165 -18.98 -6.62 -3.78
C PRO A 165 -18.79 -5.66 -4.95
N PHE A 166 -18.25 -6.17 -6.06
CA PHE A 166 -18.26 -5.46 -7.33
C PHE A 166 -18.91 -6.33 -8.40
N VAL A 167 -19.54 -5.69 -9.37
CA VAL A 167 -20.20 -6.32 -10.52
C VAL A 167 -19.58 -5.74 -11.78
N ILE A 168 -19.02 -6.60 -12.63
CA ILE A 168 -18.54 -6.23 -13.97
C ILE A 168 -19.64 -6.58 -14.98
N MET A 169 -20.03 -5.60 -15.79
CA MET A 169 -21.02 -5.73 -16.85
C MET A 169 -20.32 -5.55 -18.20
N ASP A 170 -20.21 -6.65 -18.94
CA ASP A 170 -19.72 -6.69 -20.33
C ASP A 170 -20.94 -6.80 -21.26
N PHE A 171 -20.99 -5.90 -22.25
CA PHE A 171 -22.10 -5.80 -23.20
C PHE A 171 -21.80 -6.47 -24.55
N GLY A 172 -20.64 -7.12 -24.67
CA GLY A 172 -20.20 -7.80 -25.88
C GLY A 172 -19.70 -6.85 -26.97
N SER A 173 -19.32 -7.43 -28.09
CA SER A 173 -18.80 -6.70 -29.26
C SER A 173 -19.72 -6.87 -30.46
N THR A 174 -19.74 -5.87 -31.34
CA THR A 174 -20.37 -5.95 -32.65
C THR A 174 -19.69 -7.03 -33.51
N SER A 175 -20.31 -7.40 -34.63
CA SER A 175 -19.70 -8.29 -35.63
C SER A 175 -18.37 -7.79 -36.19
N SER A 176 -18.06 -6.50 -36.03
CA SER A 176 -16.78 -5.88 -36.40
C SER A 176 -15.75 -5.82 -35.27
N GLY A 177 -16.06 -6.44 -34.12
CA GLY A 177 -15.15 -6.54 -32.97
C GLY A 177 -15.07 -5.28 -32.10
N ARG A 178 -15.92 -4.27 -32.35
CA ARG A 178 -15.99 -3.07 -31.51
C ARG A 178 -16.90 -3.31 -30.30
N PRO A 179 -16.55 -2.84 -29.10
CA PRO A 179 -17.44 -2.93 -27.94
C PRO A 179 -18.79 -2.28 -28.26
N ILE A 180 -19.89 -2.99 -27.96
CA ILE A 180 -21.25 -2.43 -28.08
C ILE A 180 -21.41 -1.27 -27.09
N GLU A 181 -20.92 -1.48 -25.87
CA GLU A 181 -20.77 -0.46 -24.82
C GLU A 181 -19.45 -0.69 -24.07
N PRO A 182 -18.89 0.32 -23.40
CA PRO A 182 -17.75 0.12 -22.51
C PRO A 182 -18.10 -0.83 -21.36
N THR A 183 -17.17 -1.72 -20.98
CA THR A 183 -17.30 -2.54 -19.78
C THR A 183 -17.50 -1.65 -18.55
N VAL A 184 -18.57 -1.86 -17.80
CA VAL A 184 -18.88 -1.09 -16.59
C VAL A 184 -18.54 -1.91 -15.36
N VAL A 185 -17.80 -1.32 -14.42
CA VAL A 185 -17.52 -1.91 -13.11
C VAL A 185 -18.34 -1.15 -12.05
N TYR A 186 -19.38 -1.78 -11.51
CA TYR A 186 -20.08 -1.29 -10.34
C TYR A 186 -19.34 -1.78 -9.09
N VAL A 187 -18.87 -0.86 -8.25
CA VAL A 187 -18.24 -1.19 -6.97
C VAL A 187 -19.17 -0.69 -5.87
N GLU A 188 -19.71 -1.59 -5.06
CA GLU A 188 -20.41 -1.19 -3.85
C GLU A 188 -19.34 -0.94 -2.77
N SER A 189 -19.10 0.31 -2.42
CA SER A 189 -18.19 0.67 -1.33
C SER A 189 -18.92 1.53 -0.30
N VAL A 190 -18.76 1.19 0.98
CA VAL A 190 -19.30 1.98 2.09
C VAL A 190 -18.34 3.11 2.51
N VAL A 191 -17.11 3.17 1.95
CA VAL A 191 -16.12 4.19 2.30
C VAL A 191 -15.24 4.55 1.09
N THR A 192 -15.26 5.83 0.70
CA THR A 192 -14.17 6.44 -0.08
C THR A 192 -13.05 6.76 0.92
N THR A 193 -11.85 6.22 0.71
CA THR A 193 -10.65 6.33 1.56
C THR A 193 -10.69 7.48 2.57
N ALA A 194 -10.93 7.16 3.86
CA ALA A 194 -10.97 8.14 4.93
C ALA A 194 -9.79 7.90 5.90
N ILE A 195 -8.95 8.91 6.10
CA ILE A 195 -7.95 8.93 7.16
C ILE A 195 -8.59 9.71 8.33
N THR A 196 -8.88 9.01 9.42
CA THR A 196 -9.42 9.64 10.64
C THR A 196 -8.38 9.61 11.75
N SER A 197 -8.18 10.73 12.44
CA SER A 197 -7.33 10.79 13.62
C SER A 197 -8.15 10.41 14.85
N ARG A 198 -7.59 9.58 15.73
CA ARG A 198 -8.20 9.33 17.04
C ARG A 198 -7.69 10.41 17.99
N THR A 199 -8.55 11.34 18.40
CA THR A 199 -8.23 12.27 19.49
C THR A 199 -8.02 11.46 20.77
N LYS A 200 -6.95 11.79 21.53
CA LYS A 200 -6.68 11.17 22.83
C LYS A 200 -7.90 11.35 23.75
N PRO A 201 -8.32 10.32 24.50
CA PRO A 201 -9.18 10.55 25.65
C PRO A 201 -8.42 11.44 26.65
N THR A 202 -9.06 12.53 27.07
CA THR A 202 -8.63 13.41 28.17
C THR A 202 -8.55 12.66 29.48
#